data_AF-A0A1M3LA96-F1
#
_entry.id   AF-A0A1M3LA96-F1
#
_cell.length_a   1.000
_cell.length_b   1.000
_cell.length_c   1.000
_cell.angle_alpha   90.00
_cell.angle_beta   90.00
_cell.angle_gamma   90.00
#
_symmetry.space_group_name_H-M   'P 1'
#
loop_
_entity.id
_entity.type
_entity.pdbx_description
1 polymer ?
#
loop_
_entity_poly.entity_id
_entity_poly.type
_entity_poly.pdbx_seq_one_letter_code
_entity_poly.pdbx_strand_id
1 'polypeptide(L)'
;MDEEQGTAGGSARREYERRRAKDEQHIRQRWGRFGGIAVALSDEPQSTRAWSSGAAGEERVGAGLDGIASAKIRVLHDRRIPGTRANIDHLVITPGGIWVVDSKRYKGRPELRVEGGILRPRVEKLVVGGRDKTKLVDGVEWQVEQVRSMADAVPVIGALCFVEADWPLIGGSFRLRGVEVLWPKKLVDKLSASTGTVDVEATTSILAARFRSAI
;
A
#
# COMPACT_ATOMS: atom_id res chain seq x y z
N MET A 1 -21.54 -5.88 12.41
CA MET A 1 -21.67 -5.07 11.18
C MET A 1 -20.28 -4.76 10.62
N ASP A 2 -19.35 -5.74 10.68
CA ASP A 2 -17.90 -5.53 10.50
C ASP A 2 -17.37 -5.98 9.13
N GLU A 3 -18.21 -6.55 8.27
CA GLU A 3 -17.80 -7.12 6.97
C GLU A 3 -17.37 -6.05 5.95
N GLU A 4 -17.77 -4.78 6.10
CA GLU A 4 -17.42 -3.72 5.15
C GLU A 4 -15.98 -3.22 5.26
N GLN A 5 -15.31 -3.35 6.41
CA GLN A 5 -13.98 -2.75 6.64
C GLN A 5 -12.83 -3.53 5.99
N GLY A 6 -13.04 -4.80 5.64
CA GLY A 6 -12.03 -5.67 5.03
C GLY A 6 -10.80 -5.87 5.93
N THR A 7 -9.95 -6.83 5.61
CA THR A 7 -8.73 -7.11 6.38
C THR A 7 -7.51 -6.65 5.60
N ALA A 8 -6.60 -5.90 6.22
CA ALA A 8 -5.33 -5.51 5.63
C ALA A 8 -4.57 -6.73 5.07
N GLY A 9 -4.17 -6.66 3.79
CA GLY A 9 -3.45 -7.74 3.12
C GLY A 9 -4.24 -9.04 2.91
N GLY A 10 -5.57 -9.04 3.11
CA GLY A 10 -6.39 -10.24 3.01
C GLY A 10 -6.31 -10.93 1.64
N SER A 11 -6.39 -10.17 0.54
CA SER A 11 -6.23 -10.73 -0.81
C SER A 11 -4.81 -11.21 -1.10
N ALA A 12 -3.79 -10.49 -0.64
CA ALA A 12 -2.39 -10.90 -0.77
C ALA A 12 -2.16 -12.23 -0.04
N ARG A 13 -2.73 -12.39 1.17
CA ARG A 13 -2.67 -13.62 1.96
C ARG A 13 -3.41 -14.78 1.31
N ARG A 14 -4.63 -14.57 0.79
CA ARG A 14 -5.39 -15.63 0.09
C ARG A 14 -4.74 -16.05 -1.22
N GLU A 15 -4.13 -15.12 -1.97
CA GLU A 15 -3.39 -15.46 -3.20
C GLU A 15 -2.09 -16.22 -2.85
N TYR A 16 -1.41 -15.83 -1.76
CA TYR A 16 -0.28 -16.58 -1.20
C TYR A 16 -0.67 -18.01 -0.83
N GLU A 17 -1.74 -18.19 -0.06
CA GLU A 17 -2.24 -19.52 0.34
C GLU A 17 -2.64 -20.36 -0.89
N ARG A 18 -3.35 -19.76 -1.86
CA ARG A 18 -3.74 -20.46 -3.09
C ARG A 18 -2.53 -20.94 -3.92
N ARG A 19 -1.47 -20.13 -3.99
CA ARG A 19 -0.27 -20.48 -4.78
C ARG A 19 0.69 -21.38 -4.03
N ARG A 20 0.87 -21.20 -2.71
CA ARG A 20 1.56 -22.18 -1.83
C ARG A 20 0.91 -23.55 -1.93
N ALA A 21 -0.42 -23.62 -1.88
CA ALA A 21 -1.14 -24.89 -2.05
C ALA A 21 -0.90 -25.52 -3.43
N LYS A 22 -0.82 -24.72 -4.50
CA LYS A 22 -0.44 -25.20 -5.85
C LYS A 22 1.02 -25.66 -5.91
N ASP A 23 1.94 -24.91 -5.33
CA ASP A 23 3.36 -25.23 -5.30
C ASP A 23 3.62 -26.50 -4.47
N GLU A 24 2.96 -26.65 -3.31
CA GLU A 24 3.00 -27.87 -2.49
C GLU A 24 2.43 -29.08 -3.23
N GLN A 25 1.34 -28.91 -3.98
CA GLN A 25 0.79 -29.97 -4.83
C GLN A 25 1.77 -30.34 -5.96
N HIS A 26 2.37 -29.36 -6.63
CA HIS A 26 3.38 -29.61 -7.66
C HIS A 26 4.63 -30.28 -7.11
N ILE A 27 5.08 -29.91 -5.91
CA ILE A 27 6.24 -30.54 -5.23
C ILE A 27 5.90 -31.98 -4.83
N ARG A 28 4.71 -32.23 -4.26
CA ARG A 28 4.24 -33.59 -3.93
C ARG A 28 4.10 -34.48 -5.16
N GLN A 29 3.57 -33.94 -6.26
CA GLN A 29 3.45 -34.65 -7.53
C GLN A 29 4.82 -34.96 -8.15
N ARG A 30 5.78 -34.04 -8.02
CA ARG A 30 7.11 -34.19 -8.63
C ARG A 30 8.07 -35.07 -7.82
N TRP A 31 7.91 -35.20 -6.50
CA TRP A 31 8.92 -35.85 -5.63
C TRP A 31 8.41 -36.90 -4.63
N GLY A 32 7.12 -37.26 -4.61
CA GLY A 32 6.61 -38.39 -3.83
C GLY A 32 7.01 -38.41 -2.34
N ARG A 33 6.95 -39.60 -1.71
CA ARG A 33 7.15 -39.82 -0.26
C ARG A 33 8.59 -39.63 0.25
N PHE A 34 9.55 -39.27 -0.61
CA PHE A 34 10.98 -39.10 -0.26
C PHE A 34 11.46 -37.63 -0.16
N GLY A 35 10.55 -36.65 -0.21
CA GLY A 35 10.88 -35.22 -0.22
C GLY A 35 11.31 -34.57 1.11
N GLY A 36 11.74 -35.34 2.12
CA GLY A 36 12.03 -34.82 3.47
C GLY A 36 13.33 -34.02 3.60
N ILE A 37 14.29 -34.20 2.68
CA ILE A 37 15.65 -33.61 2.78
C ILE A 37 15.89 -32.54 1.70
N ALA A 38 15.15 -32.57 0.58
CA ALA A 38 15.35 -31.64 -0.54
C ALA A 38 14.69 -30.26 -0.36
N VAL A 39 13.84 -30.07 0.65
CA VAL A 39 13.15 -28.80 0.92
C VAL A 39 14.08 -27.73 1.51
N ALA A 40 15.20 -28.13 2.14
CA ALA A 40 16.11 -27.19 2.81
C ALA A 40 17.13 -26.51 1.88
N LEU A 41 17.29 -26.99 0.63
CA LEU A 41 18.36 -26.55 -0.28
C LEU A 41 17.88 -26.00 -1.63
N SER A 42 16.57 -26.00 -1.90
CA SER A 42 16.03 -25.17 -2.96
C SER A 42 15.73 -23.80 -2.36
N ASP A 43 16.55 -22.80 -2.67
CA ASP A 43 16.23 -21.39 -2.46
C ASP A 43 14.75 -21.17 -2.78
N GLU A 44 13.96 -20.77 -1.78
CA GLU A 44 12.56 -20.40 -2.00
C GLU A 44 12.54 -19.37 -3.14
N PRO A 45 11.74 -19.59 -4.20
CA PRO A 45 11.79 -18.75 -5.37
C PRO A 45 11.59 -17.29 -4.94
N GLN A 46 12.39 -16.39 -5.52
CA GLN A 46 12.41 -14.96 -5.19
C GLN A 46 11.01 -14.31 -5.19
N SER A 47 10.06 -14.89 -5.93
CA SER A 47 8.63 -14.55 -5.89
C SER A 47 8.00 -14.78 -4.50
N THR A 48 8.25 -15.90 -3.84
CA THR A 48 7.65 -16.24 -2.55
C THR A 48 8.20 -15.38 -1.41
N ARG A 49 9.50 -15.05 -1.44
CA ARG A 49 10.13 -14.09 -0.49
C ARG A 49 9.68 -12.65 -0.75
N ALA A 50 9.48 -12.24 -2.01
CA ALA A 50 8.92 -10.94 -2.35
C ALA A 50 7.44 -10.80 -1.93
N TRP A 51 6.74 -11.91 -1.67
CA TRP A 51 5.29 -11.91 -1.39
C TRP A 51 4.96 -12.05 0.09
N SER A 52 5.71 -12.88 0.84
CA SER A 52 5.66 -12.86 2.31
C SER A 52 6.09 -11.50 2.87
N SER A 53 7.00 -10.82 2.16
CA SER A 53 7.44 -9.47 2.50
C SER A 53 6.40 -8.39 2.15
N GLY A 54 5.60 -8.56 1.09
CA GLY A 54 4.51 -7.63 0.76
C GLY A 54 3.42 -7.61 1.83
N ALA A 55 2.86 -8.78 2.15
CA ALA A 55 1.79 -8.91 3.13
C ALA A 55 2.18 -8.40 4.53
N ALA A 56 3.41 -8.67 5.00
CA ALA A 56 3.88 -8.17 6.29
C ALA A 56 4.01 -6.62 6.34
N GLY A 57 4.31 -5.99 5.21
CA GLY A 57 4.33 -4.53 5.10
C GLY A 57 2.93 -3.93 5.22
N GLU A 58 1.98 -4.50 4.46
CA GLU A 58 0.56 -4.13 4.50
C GLU A 58 -0.08 -4.39 5.87
N GLU A 59 0.23 -5.51 6.53
CA GLU A 59 -0.25 -5.83 7.88
C GLU A 59 0.24 -4.81 8.92
N ARG A 60 1.51 -4.37 8.85
CA ARG A 60 2.03 -3.37 9.80
C ARG A 60 1.40 -2.00 9.60
N VAL A 61 1.23 -1.56 8.35
CA VAL A 61 0.54 -0.29 8.05
C VAL A 61 -0.93 -0.41 8.46
N GLY A 62 -1.59 -1.50 8.09
CA GLY A 62 -2.96 -1.82 8.46
C GLY A 62 -3.20 -1.73 9.96
N ALA A 63 -2.40 -2.43 10.77
CA ALA A 63 -2.52 -2.39 12.23
C ALA A 63 -2.35 -0.97 12.82
N GLY A 64 -1.48 -0.15 12.23
CA GLY A 64 -1.33 1.26 12.64
C GLY A 64 -2.55 2.11 12.27
N LEU A 65 -3.18 1.85 11.12
CA LEU A 65 -4.40 2.51 10.69
C LEU A 65 -5.61 2.07 11.54
N ASP A 66 -5.74 0.77 11.83
CA ASP A 66 -6.75 0.22 12.72
C ASP A 66 -6.68 0.85 14.12
N GLY A 67 -5.46 1.05 14.62
CA GLY A 67 -5.22 1.69 15.91
C GLY A 67 -5.71 3.14 16.02
N ILE A 68 -5.96 3.84 14.91
CA ILE A 68 -6.52 5.20 14.87
C ILE A 68 -7.93 5.26 14.28
N ALA A 69 -8.52 4.12 13.90
CA ALA A 69 -9.85 4.08 13.35
C ALA A 69 -10.89 4.55 14.37
N SER A 70 -11.81 5.41 13.93
CA SER A 70 -12.82 6.06 14.77
C SER A 70 -13.97 6.62 13.91
N ALA A 71 -14.94 7.27 14.55
CA ALA A 71 -15.99 7.99 13.82
C ALA A 71 -15.44 9.10 12.90
N LYS A 72 -14.29 9.69 13.24
CA LYS A 72 -13.64 10.74 12.44
C LYS A 72 -12.62 10.19 11.44
N ILE A 73 -12.18 8.94 11.60
CA ILE A 73 -11.17 8.31 10.74
C ILE A 73 -11.64 6.91 10.39
N ARG A 74 -12.11 6.72 9.16
CA ARG A 74 -12.57 5.40 8.68
C ARG A 74 -11.53 4.80 7.76
N VAL A 75 -11.31 3.50 7.89
CA VAL A 75 -10.32 2.76 7.10
C VAL A 75 -11.04 1.67 6.31
N LEU A 76 -10.72 1.56 5.03
CA LEU A 76 -11.20 0.51 4.13
C LEU A 76 -9.98 -0.18 3.52
N HIS A 77 -9.71 -1.41 3.94
CA HIS A 77 -8.55 -2.17 3.44
C HIS A 77 -8.88 -2.98 2.19
N ASP A 78 -7.90 -3.19 1.33
CA ASP A 78 -7.91 -4.17 0.23
C ASP A 78 -9.11 -3.97 -0.72
N ARG A 79 -9.17 -2.79 -1.32
CA ARG A 79 -10.30 -2.30 -2.11
C ARG A 79 -10.07 -2.52 -3.60
N ARG A 80 -10.95 -3.26 -4.28
CA ARG A 80 -10.84 -3.51 -5.73
C ARG A 80 -11.13 -2.23 -6.51
N ILE A 81 -10.29 -1.94 -7.50
CA ILE A 81 -10.56 -0.86 -8.45
C ILE A 81 -11.48 -1.39 -9.56
N PRO A 82 -12.69 -0.80 -9.74
CA PRO A 82 -13.64 -1.24 -10.74
C PRO A 82 -13.05 -1.33 -12.15
N GLY A 83 -13.44 -2.36 -12.90
CA GLY A 83 -12.94 -2.58 -14.27
C GLY A 83 -11.50 -3.09 -14.36
N THR A 84 -10.80 -3.31 -13.24
CA THR A 84 -9.42 -3.79 -13.23
C THR A 84 -9.23 -5.00 -12.31
N ARG A 85 -8.03 -5.60 -12.37
CA ARG A 85 -7.60 -6.63 -11.40
C ARG A 85 -6.79 -6.03 -10.23
N ALA A 86 -6.59 -4.71 -10.21
CA ALA A 86 -5.79 -4.03 -9.21
C ALA A 86 -6.63 -3.73 -7.96
N ASN A 87 -5.94 -3.68 -6.81
CA ASN A 87 -6.51 -3.28 -5.55
C ASN A 87 -5.76 -2.05 -5.02
N ILE A 88 -6.42 -1.32 -4.13
CA ILE A 88 -5.84 -0.29 -3.27
C ILE A 88 -5.63 -0.92 -1.91
N ASP A 89 -4.41 -0.83 -1.37
CA ASP A 89 -4.07 -1.46 -0.09
C ASP A 89 -4.96 -0.88 1.01
N HIS A 90 -5.00 0.45 1.15
CA HIS A 90 -5.86 1.13 2.13
C HIS A 90 -6.44 2.44 1.59
N LEU A 91 -7.75 2.63 1.78
CA LEU A 91 -8.39 3.94 1.72
C LEU A 91 -8.64 4.42 3.14
N VAL A 92 -8.19 5.62 3.47
CA VAL A 92 -8.44 6.25 4.78
C VAL A 92 -9.23 7.53 4.58
N ILE A 93 -10.39 7.62 5.19
CA ILE A 93 -11.28 8.77 5.11
C ILE A 93 -11.13 9.55 6.42
N THR A 94 -10.81 10.83 6.30
CA THR A 94 -10.62 11.76 7.41
C THR A 94 -11.41 13.05 7.18
N PRO A 95 -11.57 13.94 8.17
CA PRO A 95 -12.30 15.20 7.96
C PRO A 95 -11.62 16.11 6.92
N GLY A 96 -10.31 15.96 6.71
CA GLY A 96 -9.55 16.68 5.70
C GLY A 96 -9.56 16.06 4.29
N GLY A 97 -10.14 14.87 4.11
CA GLY A 97 -10.20 14.18 2.81
C GLY A 97 -9.89 12.69 2.85
N ILE A 98 -9.77 12.12 1.65
CA ILE A 98 -9.49 10.71 1.39
C ILE A 98 -7.99 10.52 1.15
N TRP A 99 -7.42 9.50 1.76
CA TRP A 99 -6.04 9.07 1.55
C TRP A 99 -6.00 7.73 0.85
N VAL A 100 -5.30 7.67 -0.27
CA VAL A 100 -4.95 6.43 -0.97
C VAL A 100 -3.57 6.02 -0.50
N VAL A 101 -3.50 4.98 0.32
CA VAL A 101 -2.25 4.53 0.92
C VAL A 101 -1.82 3.22 0.27
N ASP A 102 -0.60 3.22 -0.25
CA ASP A 102 0.08 2.06 -0.80
C ASP A 102 1.29 1.73 0.09
N SER A 103 1.37 0.47 0.52
CA SER A 103 2.37 0.00 1.48
C SER A 103 3.52 -0.68 0.74
N LYS A 104 4.75 -0.30 1.07
CA LYS A 104 5.95 -0.80 0.37
C LYS A 104 7.03 -1.21 1.36
N ARG A 105 7.37 -2.51 1.36
CA ARG A 105 8.49 -3.04 2.14
C ARG A 105 9.78 -2.94 1.33
N TYR A 106 10.50 -1.84 1.49
CA TYR A 106 11.84 -1.63 0.92
C TYR A 106 12.85 -1.41 2.04
N LYS A 107 14.08 -1.86 1.81
CA LYS A 107 15.28 -1.42 2.54
C LYS A 107 15.98 -0.32 1.77
N GLY A 108 16.81 0.47 2.45
CA GLY A 108 17.47 1.63 1.86
C GLY A 108 16.66 2.91 2.05
N ARG A 109 17.36 4.04 2.11
CA ARG A 109 16.77 5.36 2.33
C ARG A 109 15.94 5.81 1.12
N PRO A 110 14.67 6.23 1.32
CA PRO A 110 13.89 6.93 0.30
C PRO A 110 14.35 8.39 0.21
N GLU A 111 14.57 8.86 -1.00
CA GLU A 111 15.11 10.19 -1.30
C GLU A 111 14.40 10.80 -2.49
N LEU A 112 14.12 12.10 -2.40
CA LEU A 112 13.77 12.91 -3.56
C LEU A 112 15.05 13.30 -4.28
N ARG A 113 15.22 12.83 -5.52
CA ARG A 113 16.32 13.24 -6.38
C ARG A 113 15.81 14.14 -7.49
N VAL A 114 16.34 15.35 -7.55
CA VAL A 114 16.06 16.29 -8.63
C VAL A 114 17.21 16.22 -9.63
N GLU A 115 16.89 15.90 -10.88
CA GLU A 115 17.83 15.89 -12.00
C GLU A 115 17.42 16.92 -13.06
N GLY A 116 18.35 17.31 -13.92
CA GLY A 116 18.11 18.35 -14.92
C GLY A 116 18.24 19.77 -14.36
N GLY A 117 17.89 20.78 -15.15
CA GLY A 117 18.10 22.19 -14.84
C GLY A 117 18.27 23.04 -16.10
N ILE A 118 19.31 23.88 -16.12
CA ILE A 118 19.51 24.93 -17.13
C ILE A 118 19.45 24.42 -18.58
N LEU A 119 19.91 23.19 -18.85
CA LEU A 119 20.01 22.63 -20.21
C LEU A 119 19.09 21.44 -20.48
N ARG A 120 18.39 20.91 -19.47
CA ARG A 120 17.53 19.71 -19.59
C ARG A 120 16.32 19.88 -18.68
N PRO A 121 15.12 19.40 -19.08
CA PRO A 121 13.94 19.47 -18.24
C PRO A 121 14.23 18.99 -16.81
N ARG A 122 13.75 19.74 -15.81
CA ARG A 122 13.83 19.35 -14.41
C ARG A 122 12.93 18.13 -14.22
N VAL A 123 13.51 17.05 -13.70
CA VAL A 123 12.80 15.80 -13.41
C VAL A 123 13.01 15.47 -11.94
N GLU A 124 11.91 15.19 -11.25
CA GLU A 124 11.92 14.75 -9.86
C GLU A 124 11.71 13.25 -9.81
N LYS A 125 12.57 12.55 -9.09
CA LYS A 125 12.60 11.09 -8.98
C LYS A 125 12.49 10.66 -7.54
N LEU A 126 11.78 9.56 -7.33
CA LEU A 126 11.88 8.79 -6.08
C LEU A 126 13.04 7.82 -6.22
N VAL A 127 14.05 7.93 -5.37
CA VAL A 127 15.16 6.99 -5.29
C VAL A 127 15.08 6.26 -3.95
N VAL A 128 15.21 4.93 -3.95
CA VAL A 128 15.26 4.13 -2.72
C VAL A 128 16.50 3.23 -2.76
N GLY A 129 17.40 3.40 -1.79
CA GLY A 129 18.66 2.64 -1.76
C GLY A 129 19.49 2.80 -3.04
N GLY A 130 19.51 4.01 -3.60
CA GLY A 130 20.25 4.34 -4.83
C GLY A 130 19.58 3.92 -6.15
N ARG A 131 18.41 3.29 -6.12
CA ARG A 131 17.67 2.86 -7.33
C ARG A 131 16.45 3.74 -7.59
N ASP A 132 16.21 4.09 -8.86
CA ASP A 132 15.00 4.78 -9.28
C ASP A 132 13.75 3.91 -9.04
N LYS A 133 12.78 4.51 -8.34
CA LYS A 133 11.50 3.92 -7.94
C LYS A 133 10.33 4.86 -8.25
N THR A 134 10.50 5.79 -9.17
CA THR A 134 9.46 6.76 -9.57
C THR A 134 8.18 6.07 -10.06
N LYS A 135 8.27 4.85 -10.61
CA LYS A 135 7.12 4.02 -10.97
C LYS A 135 6.15 3.72 -9.81
N LEU A 136 6.62 3.74 -8.56
CA LEU A 136 5.74 3.58 -7.40
C LEU A 136 4.81 4.79 -7.25
N VAL A 137 5.34 5.98 -7.53
CA VAL A 137 4.58 7.24 -7.47
C VAL A 137 3.58 7.28 -8.61
N ASP A 138 3.98 6.87 -9.83
CA ASP A 138 3.07 6.76 -10.98
C ASP A 138 1.87 5.85 -10.65
N GLY A 139 2.11 4.74 -9.95
CA GLY A 139 1.07 3.80 -9.53
C GLY A 139 0.07 4.44 -8.55
N VAL A 140 0.55 5.16 -7.54
CA VAL A 140 -0.32 5.84 -6.56
C VAL A 140 -1.07 7.01 -7.20
N GLU A 141 -0.45 7.79 -8.08
CA GLU A 141 -1.14 8.86 -8.82
C GLU A 141 -2.30 8.30 -9.64
N TRP A 142 -2.09 7.16 -10.31
CA TRP A 142 -3.16 6.49 -11.04
C TRP A 142 -4.29 6.04 -10.10
N GLN A 143 -3.98 5.43 -8.95
CA GLN A 143 -5.01 5.04 -7.97
C GLN A 143 -5.77 6.27 -7.41
N VAL A 144 -5.07 7.36 -7.12
CA VAL A 144 -5.66 8.63 -6.70
C VAL A 144 -6.66 9.13 -7.75
N GLU A 145 -6.32 9.06 -9.04
CA GLU A 145 -7.23 9.45 -10.10
C GLU A 145 -8.48 8.56 -10.16
N GLN A 146 -8.33 7.25 -9.96
CA GLN A 146 -9.49 6.34 -9.87
C GLN A 146 -10.42 6.73 -8.73
N VAL A 147 -9.87 7.07 -7.56
CA VAL A 147 -10.67 7.49 -6.39
C VAL A 147 -11.30 8.86 -6.61
N ARG A 148 -10.58 9.83 -7.18
CA ARG A 148 -11.10 11.17 -7.49
C ARG A 148 -12.30 11.12 -8.41
N SER A 149 -12.22 10.32 -9.48
CA SER A 149 -13.33 10.15 -10.44
C SER A 149 -14.62 9.59 -9.82
N MET A 150 -14.53 9.10 -8.57
CA MET A 150 -15.62 8.46 -7.83
C MET A 150 -15.95 9.17 -6.52
N ALA A 151 -15.31 10.28 -6.18
CA ALA A 151 -15.51 11.00 -4.93
C ALA A 151 -15.46 12.51 -5.18
N ASP A 152 -16.41 12.99 -5.98
CA ASP A 152 -16.49 14.37 -6.43
C ASP A 152 -16.40 15.37 -5.25
N ALA A 153 -15.60 16.42 -5.46
CA ALA A 153 -15.35 17.51 -4.51
C ALA A 153 -14.64 17.16 -3.19
N VAL A 154 -14.33 15.89 -2.91
CA VAL A 154 -13.53 15.51 -1.73
C VAL A 154 -12.03 15.51 -2.08
N PRO A 155 -11.16 16.18 -1.30
CA PRO A 155 -9.72 16.12 -1.52
C PRO A 155 -9.20 14.67 -1.44
N VAL A 156 -8.42 14.26 -2.44
CA VAL A 156 -7.76 12.94 -2.47
C VAL A 156 -6.25 13.11 -2.47
N ILE A 157 -5.59 12.47 -1.50
CA ILE A 157 -4.15 12.54 -1.27
C ILE A 157 -3.57 11.13 -1.41
N GLY A 158 -2.52 10.98 -2.22
CA GLY A 158 -1.78 9.72 -2.33
C GLY A 158 -0.68 9.64 -1.27
N ALA A 159 -0.43 8.45 -0.73
CA ALA A 159 0.67 8.18 0.18
C ALA A 159 1.38 6.86 -0.15
N LEU A 160 2.70 6.92 -0.28
CA LEU A 160 3.60 5.77 -0.32
C LEU A 160 4.23 5.58 1.06
N CYS A 161 3.85 4.49 1.72
CA CYS A 161 4.28 4.17 3.07
C CYS A 161 5.39 3.11 3.07
N PHE A 162 6.62 3.50 3.39
CA PHE A 162 7.76 2.59 3.43
C PHE A 162 8.03 2.04 4.82
N VAL A 163 7.95 0.72 4.97
CA VAL A 163 7.91 0.05 6.29
C VAL A 163 9.29 -0.31 6.86
N GLU A 164 10.25 -0.70 6.02
CA GLU A 164 11.60 -1.13 6.44
C GLU A 164 12.71 -0.24 5.89
N ALA A 165 12.34 0.95 5.44
CA ALA A 165 13.27 1.85 4.80
C ALA A 165 14.04 2.66 5.84
N ASP A 166 15.24 3.08 5.48
CA ASP A 166 16.14 3.77 6.38
C ASP A 166 15.78 5.26 6.43
N TRP A 167 14.90 5.65 7.36
CA TRP A 167 14.48 7.03 7.54
C TRP A 167 15.39 7.79 8.52
N PRO A 168 15.74 9.06 8.27
CA PRO A 168 16.41 9.91 9.25
C PRO A 168 15.57 10.07 10.53
N LEU A 169 16.24 10.22 11.68
CA LEU A 169 15.56 10.43 12.96
C LEU A 169 14.71 11.72 13.02
N ILE A 170 15.08 12.72 12.21
CA ILE A 170 14.37 14.00 12.11
C ILE A 170 14.15 14.33 10.63
N GLY A 171 12.90 14.68 10.29
CA GLY A 171 12.53 14.99 8.92
C GLY A 171 12.53 13.76 8.00
N GLY A 172 12.87 13.96 6.72
CA GLY A 172 13.04 12.87 5.76
C GLY A 172 11.81 12.53 4.94
N SER A 173 10.59 12.69 5.45
CA SER A 173 9.38 12.59 4.61
C SER A 173 9.32 13.76 3.62
N PHE A 174 8.87 13.50 2.40
CA PHE A 174 8.74 14.51 1.36
C PHE A 174 7.50 14.27 0.50
N ARG A 175 7.19 15.22 -0.37
CA ARG A 175 6.12 15.11 -1.35
C ARG A 175 6.72 15.09 -2.75
N LEU A 176 6.24 14.19 -3.60
CA LEU A 176 6.61 14.09 -5.01
C LEU A 176 5.34 14.01 -5.84
N ARG A 177 5.14 14.97 -6.75
CA ARG A 177 3.94 15.08 -7.61
C ARG A 177 2.62 14.89 -6.84
N GLY A 178 2.52 15.52 -5.67
CA GLY A 178 1.32 15.44 -4.85
C GLY A 178 1.19 14.18 -3.97
N VAL A 179 2.05 13.17 -4.13
CA VAL A 179 2.10 11.95 -3.30
C VAL A 179 3.04 12.15 -2.11
N GLU A 180 2.55 11.85 -0.91
CA GLU A 180 3.33 11.84 0.32
C GLU A 180 4.21 10.58 0.39
N VAL A 181 5.51 10.74 0.63
CA VAL A 181 6.47 9.63 0.78
C VAL A 181 6.98 9.64 2.22
N LEU A 182 6.59 8.61 2.99
CA LEU A 182 6.72 8.61 4.44
C LEU A 182 6.76 7.19 5.04
N TRP A 183 6.82 7.10 6.37
CA TRP A 183 6.81 5.84 7.13
C TRP A 183 5.54 5.69 7.98
N PRO A 184 5.22 4.48 8.49
CA PRO A 184 3.93 4.21 9.13
C PRO A 184 3.57 5.15 10.28
N LYS A 185 4.52 5.44 11.18
CA LYS A 185 4.27 6.37 12.29
C LYS A 185 3.93 7.78 11.79
N LYS A 186 4.64 8.29 10.79
CA LYS A 186 4.36 9.62 10.22
C LYS A 186 3.04 9.68 9.46
N LEU A 187 2.64 8.57 8.82
CA LEU A 187 1.31 8.43 8.23
C LEU A 187 0.23 8.61 9.29
N VAL A 188 0.33 7.83 10.38
CA VAL A 188 -0.60 7.86 11.50
C VAL A 188 -0.67 9.26 12.11
N ASP A 189 0.47 9.92 12.33
CA ASP A 189 0.53 11.29 12.86
C ASP A 189 -0.22 12.28 11.94
N LYS A 190 -0.02 12.19 10.61
CA LYS A 190 -0.68 13.05 9.62
C LYS A 190 -2.19 12.81 9.55
N LEU A 191 -2.62 11.54 9.57
CA LEU A 191 -4.04 11.17 9.54
C LEU A 191 -4.75 11.64 10.82
N SER A 192 -4.12 11.43 11.98
CA SER A 192 -4.66 11.83 13.28
C SER A 192 -4.77 13.36 13.43
N ALA A 193 -3.86 14.10 12.80
CA ALA A 193 -3.88 15.56 12.78
C ALA A 193 -4.79 16.14 11.68
N SER A 194 -5.46 15.29 10.88
CA SER A 194 -6.30 15.75 9.78
C SER A 194 -7.55 16.47 10.30
N THR A 195 -7.77 17.68 9.82
CA THR A 195 -8.93 18.52 10.13
C THR A 195 -9.63 18.95 8.85
N GLY A 196 -10.92 19.23 8.94
CA GLY A 196 -11.75 19.65 7.82
C GLY A 196 -13.22 19.35 8.06
N THR A 197 -14.01 19.43 7.00
CA THR A 197 -15.48 19.35 7.03
C THR A 197 -16.04 18.20 6.19
N VAL A 198 -15.18 17.29 5.71
CA VAL A 198 -15.63 16.11 4.96
C VAL A 198 -16.55 15.26 5.84
N ASP A 199 -17.72 14.92 5.31
CA ASP A 199 -18.61 13.94 5.91
C ASP A 199 -17.96 12.56 5.78
N VAL A 200 -17.27 12.15 6.84
CA VAL A 200 -16.49 10.91 6.87
C VAL A 200 -17.39 9.69 6.69
N GLU A 201 -18.59 9.69 7.27
CA GLU A 201 -19.51 8.55 7.19
C GLU A 201 -20.08 8.41 5.79
N ALA A 202 -20.66 9.48 5.24
CA ALA A 202 -21.22 9.46 3.89
C ALA A 202 -20.16 9.13 2.83
N THR A 203 -18.97 9.72 2.95
CA THR A 203 -17.84 9.45 2.05
C THR A 203 -17.39 7.98 2.14
N THR A 204 -17.33 7.42 3.36
CA THR A 204 -16.98 6.01 3.55
C THR A 204 -17.98 5.09 2.87
N SER A 205 -19.28 5.32 3.05
CA SER A 205 -20.34 4.50 2.44
C SER A 205 -20.28 4.53 0.91
N ILE A 206 -20.04 5.71 0.33
CA ILE A 206 -19.83 5.88 -1.11
C ILE A 206 -18.64 5.06 -1.61
N LEU A 207 -17.49 5.19 -0.95
CA LEU A 207 -16.26 4.50 -1.36
C LEU A 207 -16.38 2.98 -1.16
N ALA A 208 -17.00 2.52 -0.09
CA ALA A 208 -17.21 1.09 0.16
C ALA A 208 -18.10 0.45 -0.93
N ALA A 209 -19.14 1.16 -1.38
CA ALA A 209 -20.02 0.70 -2.45
C ALA A 209 -19.31 0.64 -3.81
N ARG A 210 -18.48 1.64 -4.12
CA ARG A 210 -17.79 1.74 -5.42
C ARG A 210 -16.55 0.86 -5.49
N PHE A 211 -15.76 0.81 -4.43
CA PHE A 211 -14.56 0.00 -4.31
C PHE A 211 -14.82 -1.18 -3.37
N ARG A 212 -15.42 -2.23 -3.92
CA ARG A 212 -15.77 -3.44 -3.14
C ARG A 212 -14.53 -4.09 -2.54
N SER A 213 -14.73 -4.72 -1.38
CA SER A 213 -13.70 -5.56 -0.75
C SER A 213 -13.15 -6.60 -1.73
N ALA A 214 -11.84 -6.82 -1.72
CA ALA A 214 -11.22 -7.89 -2.50
C ALA A 214 -11.29 -9.26 -1.81
N ILE A 215 -11.86 -9.29 -0.61
CA ILE A 215 -12.17 -10.47 0.21
C ILE A 215 -13.53 -11.05 -0.14
#